data_AF-A0A7C7V7D5-F1
#
_entry.id   AF-A0A7C7V7D5-F1
#
_cell.length_a   1.000
_cell.length_b   1.000
_cell.length_c   1.000
_cell.angle_alpha   90.00
_cell.angle_beta   90.00
_cell.angle_gamma   90.00
#
_symmetry.space_group_name_H-M   'P 1'
#
loop_
_entity.id
_entity.type
_entity.pdbx_description
1 polymer ?
#
loop_
_entity_poly.entity_id
_entity_poly.type
_entity_poly.pdbx_seq_one_letter_code
_entity_poly.pdbx_strand_id
1 'polypeptide(L)'
;MMGGWIRQWMFVLMAGQWCAPLLTATAADEDPSHEKALARAERSAAIAGYSLSKVHRWLHERCLPAIDPKTHLYLAQRPGGRYGSMADEWNYRDTAADCYPFAVWAAYFVDRQVLEGPMRQILEAEQRLCNRLDRLPVTYDVARGEQVPMPLDAVVFGASEYAKDGLTPIVELTGKDAWFDRLRGIVEDIFRHAPVDTPYGKIPSTNLEVNGELLQVLPRLYTMTGRRRYLDWAHRLADYYLNPGGFVPARLSDHGCEIIGGLGLLLAIDSVADREHFDRYRPHVRFMLDEILRRGTNSDGIIIAQLQPAPGPHDDVILRDGWGYDYVAFLDYDMATGEGRYRRQVAFALSNLLKPRYENFNWDHNSLDNIADSVEGGLYLLNRVPVPEGLRWADREIARHLVDSSQPLETARLWDTHKLDSNTIRTVLIHAMLHTRNTTLDPWRRDLKLGAAPLDGGLAVVIQASRSYRGKLVFDIPRHRLYLGFTKDWPRMNTVPEWFTVEPDDTMYVVQDLTAQTVGKCTGRQLHEGLPVEVQAGRPLRLTVTRP
;
A
#
# COMPACT_ATOMS: atom_id res chain seq x y z
N MET A 1 47.38 66.68 -6.12
CA MET A 1 46.92 66.80 -7.51
C MET A 1 45.99 65.63 -7.81
N MET A 2 44.73 65.93 -8.11
CA MET A 2 43.71 65.19 -8.89
C MET A 2 43.69 63.64 -8.83
N GLY A 3 42.59 62.93 -8.55
CA GLY A 3 41.18 63.29 -8.30
C GLY A 3 40.29 62.03 -8.44
N GLY A 4 39.12 62.04 -7.77
CA GLY A 4 37.87 61.25 -7.98
C GLY A 4 37.94 59.71 -8.15
N TRP A 5 37.02 58.87 -7.67
CA TRP A 5 35.59 59.02 -7.44
C TRP A 5 35.12 57.98 -6.43
N ILE A 6 34.17 58.42 -5.59
CA ILE A 6 33.42 57.64 -4.61
C ILE A 6 32.40 56.74 -5.33
N ARG A 7 32.31 55.46 -4.97
CA ARG A 7 31.11 54.64 -5.20
C ARG A 7 30.56 54.09 -3.89
N GLN A 8 29.36 54.55 -3.61
CA GLN A 8 28.48 54.31 -2.49
C GLN A 8 27.77 52.95 -2.71
N TRP A 9 27.85 52.03 -1.75
CA TRP A 9 26.90 50.93 -1.63
C TRP A 9 26.36 50.92 -0.20
N MET A 10 25.17 51.49 -0.06
CA MET A 10 24.30 51.32 1.09
C MET A 10 23.73 49.90 1.05
N PHE A 11 24.12 49.05 2.02
CA PHE A 11 23.35 47.86 2.32
C PHE A 11 22.15 48.26 3.18
N VAL A 12 20.99 48.25 2.53
CA VAL A 12 19.68 48.33 3.17
C VAL A 12 19.42 47.02 3.90
N LEU A 13 19.45 47.07 5.23
CA LEU A 13 18.79 46.10 6.10
C LEU A 13 17.27 46.30 5.94
N MET A 14 16.62 45.43 5.17
CA MET A 14 15.17 45.24 5.25
C MET A 14 14.84 43.82 5.69
N ALA A 15 13.99 43.79 6.71
CA ALA A 15 13.45 42.62 7.37
C ALA A 15 12.78 41.65 6.39
N GLY A 16 13.36 40.46 6.24
CA GLY A 16 12.69 39.28 5.73
C GLY A 16 12.24 38.42 6.90
N GLN A 17 11.02 38.65 7.38
CA GLN A 17 10.46 37.94 8.52
C GLN A 17 9.07 37.40 8.15
N TRP A 18 9.00 36.41 7.25
CA TRP A 18 7.76 35.70 6.95
C TRP A 18 8.01 34.20 6.70
N CYS A 19 7.45 33.40 7.61
CA CYS A 19 6.95 32.03 7.48
C CYS A 19 7.89 30.88 7.08
N ALA A 20 8.56 30.31 8.09
CA ALA A 20 8.71 28.85 8.19
C ALA A 20 8.46 28.41 9.64
N PRO A 21 7.24 27.96 9.98
CA PRO A 21 7.13 26.94 11.02
C PRO A 21 5.99 25.95 10.72
N LEU A 22 6.23 24.92 9.91
CA LEU A 22 5.28 23.81 9.77
C LEU A 22 5.99 22.48 9.46
N LEU A 23 6.97 22.10 10.27
CA LEU A 23 7.48 20.72 10.32
C LEU A 23 7.95 20.40 11.76
N THR A 24 7.03 20.42 12.72
CA THR A 24 7.26 19.88 14.07
C THR A 24 6.25 18.77 14.37
N ALA A 25 6.81 17.55 14.40
CA ALA A 25 6.36 16.29 15.03
C ALA A 25 4.85 15.94 15.13
N THR A 26 4.47 14.82 14.50
CA THR A 26 3.11 14.24 14.45
C THR A 26 2.89 13.02 15.34
N ALA A 27 3.83 12.61 16.22
CA ALA A 27 3.75 11.29 16.84
C ALA A 27 4.26 11.12 18.28
N ALA A 28 4.59 12.18 19.03
CA ALA A 28 5.30 12.03 20.32
C ALA A 28 4.55 12.48 21.59
N ASP A 29 3.23 12.71 21.54
CA ASP A 29 2.43 13.01 22.74
C ASP A 29 1.08 12.26 22.66
N GLU A 30 0.98 11.16 23.39
CA GLU A 30 -0.29 10.50 23.74
C GLU A 30 -0.93 11.25 24.92
N ASP A 31 -1.32 12.51 24.70
CA ASP A 31 -2.18 13.25 25.65
C ASP A 31 -3.59 13.35 25.03
N PRO A 32 -4.59 12.66 25.61
CA PRO A 32 -5.91 12.43 25.02
C PRO A 32 -6.85 13.64 25.08
N SER A 33 -6.35 14.85 25.35
CA SER A 33 -7.21 16.03 25.33
C SER A 33 -7.81 16.24 23.93
N HIS A 34 -9.12 16.50 23.89
CA HIS A 34 -9.86 16.72 22.63
C HIS A 34 -9.18 17.77 21.74
N GLU A 35 -8.58 18.80 22.34
CA GLU A 35 -7.88 19.87 21.63
C GLU A 35 -6.62 19.39 20.93
N LYS A 36 -5.81 18.53 21.56
CA LYS A 36 -4.61 17.95 20.94
C LYS A 36 -4.97 17.02 19.78
N ALA A 37 -6.00 16.19 19.95
CA ALA A 37 -6.50 15.30 18.90
C ALA A 37 -7.01 16.12 17.69
N LEU A 38 -7.79 17.18 17.93
CA LEU A 38 -8.26 18.08 16.87
C LEU A 38 -7.12 18.82 16.16
N ALA A 39 -6.12 19.32 16.90
CA ALA A 39 -4.95 19.96 16.30
C ALA A 39 -4.14 18.98 15.43
N ARG A 40 -4.05 17.70 15.84
CA ARG A 40 -3.42 16.65 15.03
C ARG A 40 -4.26 16.31 13.79
N ALA A 41 -5.57 16.25 13.93
CA ALA A 41 -6.49 16.04 12.81
C ALA A 41 -6.41 17.19 11.80
N GLU A 42 -6.27 18.45 12.25
CA GLU A 42 -6.05 19.62 11.39
C GLU A 42 -4.75 19.55 10.59
N ARG A 43 -3.64 19.17 11.23
CA ARG A 43 -2.36 18.95 10.52
C ARG A 43 -2.49 17.82 9.50
N SER A 44 -3.11 16.72 9.90
CA SER A 44 -3.36 15.58 9.02
C SER A 44 -4.27 15.96 7.84
N ALA A 45 -5.22 16.87 8.06
CA ALA A 45 -6.11 17.37 7.01
C ALA A 45 -5.37 18.16 5.93
N ALA A 46 -4.34 18.93 6.31
CA ALA A 46 -3.49 19.60 5.35
C ALA A 46 -2.68 18.61 4.48
N ILE A 47 -2.09 17.58 5.11
CA ILE A 47 -1.27 16.58 4.44
C ILE A 47 -2.10 15.70 3.49
N ALA A 48 -3.17 15.07 4.02
CA ALA A 48 -4.03 14.21 3.23
C ALA A 48 -4.83 14.99 2.19
N GLY A 49 -5.30 16.19 2.51
CA GLY A 49 -6.04 17.04 1.58
C GLY A 49 -5.24 17.40 0.34
N TYR A 50 -3.95 17.73 0.50
CA TYR A 50 -3.06 17.96 -0.65
C TYR A 50 -2.85 16.67 -1.46
N SER A 51 -2.50 15.58 -0.79
CA SER A 51 -2.20 14.29 -1.42
C SER A 51 -3.39 13.76 -2.22
N LEU A 52 -4.57 13.66 -1.61
CA LEU A 52 -5.80 13.19 -2.26
C LEU A 52 -6.24 14.12 -3.41
N SER A 53 -6.06 15.42 -3.26
CA SER A 53 -6.38 16.35 -4.36
C SER A 53 -5.42 16.25 -5.53
N LYS A 54 -4.13 15.97 -5.27
CA LYS A 54 -3.13 15.71 -6.32
C LYS A 54 -3.41 14.37 -7.01
N VAL A 55 -3.78 13.33 -6.25
CA VAL A 55 -4.23 12.04 -6.80
C VAL A 55 -5.50 12.20 -7.64
N HIS A 56 -6.48 12.97 -7.17
CA HIS A 56 -7.68 13.28 -7.96
C HIS A 56 -7.32 14.01 -9.28
N ARG A 57 -6.37 14.95 -9.26
CA ARG A 57 -5.87 15.57 -10.50
C ARG A 57 -5.22 14.54 -11.42
N TRP A 58 -4.33 13.71 -10.89
CA TRP A 58 -3.66 12.66 -11.66
C TRP A 58 -4.65 11.69 -12.31
N LEU A 59 -5.64 11.20 -11.57
CA LEU A 59 -6.69 10.31 -12.09
C LEU A 59 -7.38 10.92 -13.32
N HIS A 60 -7.81 12.18 -13.23
CA HIS A 60 -8.58 12.85 -14.28
C HIS A 60 -7.73 13.41 -15.43
N GLU A 61 -6.54 13.93 -15.14
CA GLU A 61 -5.70 14.64 -16.12
C GLU A 61 -4.66 13.70 -16.77
N ARG A 62 -4.38 12.53 -16.18
CA ARG A 62 -3.38 11.57 -16.67
C ARG A 62 -3.96 10.18 -16.93
N CYS A 63 -4.67 9.59 -15.97
CA CYS A 63 -5.13 8.21 -16.12
C CYS A 63 -6.31 8.05 -17.09
N LEU A 64 -7.38 8.83 -16.92
CA LEU A 64 -8.55 8.73 -17.81
C LEU A 64 -8.19 9.00 -19.28
N PRO A 65 -7.34 9.99 -19.62
CA PRO A 65 -6.87 10.17 -21.00
C PRO A 65 -6.00 9.04 -21.54
N ALA A 66 -5.42 8.19 -20.68
CA ALA A 66 -4.61 7.05 -21.08
C ALA A 66 -5.43 5.80 -21.42
N ILE A 67 -6.76 5.85 -21.28
CA ILE A 67 -7.65 4.76 -21.69
C ILE A 67 -7.87 4.85 -23.21
N ASP A 68 -7.49 3.81 -23.94
CA ASP A 68 -7.67 3.75 -25.39
C ASP A 68 -9.18 3.66 -25.72
N PRO A 69 -9.74 4.58 -26.52
CA PRO A 69 -11.17 4.64 -26.79
C PRO A 69 -11.70 3.49 -27.66
N LYS A 70 -10.82 2.70 -28.31
CA LYS A 70 -11.23 1.58 -29.18
C LYS A 70 -11.31 0.26 -28.43
N THR A 71 -10.29 -0.02 -27.63
CA THR A 71 -10.13 -1.27 -26.89
C THR A 71 -10.70 -1.17 -25.48
N HIS A 72 -10.74 0.04 -24.91
CA HIS A 72 -10.99 0.35 -23.50
C HIS A 72 -9.89 -0.16 -22.55
N LEU A 73 -8.71 -0.52 -23.07
CA LEU A 73 -7.56 -0.85 -22.24
C LEU A 73 -6.83 0.41 -21.77
N TYR A 74 -6.25 0.34 -20.57
CA TYR A 74 -5.40 1.40 -20.03
C TYR A 74 -3.97 1.28 -20.58
N LEU A 75 -3.49 2.33 -21.24
CA LEU A 75 -2.15 2.37 -21.84
C LEU A 75 -1.22 3.21 -20.97
N ALA A 76 -0.63 2.57 -19.97
CA ALA A 76 0.39 3.17 -19.13
C ALA A 76 1.55 3.73 -19.98
N GLN A 77 1.98 4.96 -19.68
CA GLN A 77 3.18 5.55 -20.28
C GLN A 77 4.43 4.73 -19.90
N ARG A 78 5.56 5.00 -20.57
CA ARG A 78 6.85 4.39 -20.23
C ARG A 78 7.85 5.46 -19.79
N PRO A 79 8.73 5.16 -18.81
CA PRO A 79 9.88 6.00 -18.58
C PRO A 79 10.74 6.00 -19.86
N GLY A 80 11.15 7.17 -20.34
CA GLY A 80 12.06 7.27 -21.48
C GLY A 80 13.43 6.69 -21.13
N GLY A 81 13.68 5.41 -21.40
CA GLY A 81 15.03 4.82 -21.33
C GLY A 81 15.10 3.31 -21.08
N ARG A 82 15.92 2.63 -21.90
CA ARG A 82 16.45 1.24 -21.82
C ARG A 82 15.61 0.04 -22.26
N TYR A 83 14.29 0.08 -22.27
CA TYR A 83 13.48 -1.02 -22.81
C TYR A 83 12.61 -0.49 -23.96
N GLY A 84 12.60 -1.19 -25.10
CA GLY A 84 11.99 -0.75 -26.36
C GLY A 84 10.52 -0.31 -26.26
N SER A 85 10.01 0.34 -27.31
CA SER A 85 8.65 0.89 -27.36
C SER A 85 7.57 -0.20 -27.18
N MET A 86 6.82 -0.17 -26.08
CA MET A 86 5.52 -0.86 -25.98
C MET A 86 4.47 0.10 -25.36
N ALA A 87 4.46 1.37 -25.81
CA ALA A 87 3.45 2.36 -25.43
C ALA A 87 2.04 1.96 -25.91
N ASP A 88 1.95 0.91 -26.73
CA ASP A 88 0.74 0.35 -27.31
C ASP A 88 0.39 -1.03 -26.73
N GLU A 89 0.93 -1.42 -25.57
CA GLU A 89 0.67 -2.77 -25.02
C GLU A 89 0.05 -2.75 -23.62
N TRP A 90 -1.00 -3.56 -23.46
CA TRP A 90 -1.47 -4.01 -22.15
C TRP A 90 -0.68 -5.25 -21.76
N ASN A 91 0.24 -5.12 -20.79
CA ASN A 91 1.07 -6.22 -20.30
C ASN A 91 0.83 -6.49 -18.81
N TYR A 92 1.23 -7.67 -18.38
CA TYR A 92 0.93 -8.20 -17.04
C TYR A 92 2.05 -8.04 -16.02
N ARG A 93 3.22 -7.53 -16.44
CA ARG A 93 4.35 -7.25 -15.55
C ARG A 93 4.34 -5.83 -15.00
N ASP A 94 3.76 -4.90 -15.76
CA ASP A 94 3.77 -3.47 -15.42
C ASP A 94 2.35 -2.91 -15.46
N THR A 95 1.67 -2.95 -16.62
CA THR A 95 0.39 -2.22 -16.77
C THR A 95 -0.71 -2.80 -15.89
N ALA A 96 -0.91 -4.12 -15.94
CA ALA A 96 -1.96 -4.79 -15.18
C ALA A 96 -1.60 -4.96 -13.69
N ALA A 97 -0.31 -5.15 -13.38
CA ALA A 97 0.20 -5.40 -12.04
C ALA A 97 0.51 -4.13 -11.24
N ASP A 98 1.07 -3.09 -11.88
CA ASP A 98 1.59 -1.90 -11.17
C ASP A 98 0.93 -0.58 -11.58
N CYS A 99 0.13 -0.52 -12.65
CA CYS A 99 -0.51 0.74 -13.07
C CYS A 99 -2.02 0.75 -12.84
N TYR A 100 -2.72 -0.20 -13.46
CA TYR A 100 -4.16 -0.34 -13.36
C TYR A 100 -4.69 -0.39 -11.92
N PRO A 101 -4.14 -1.18 -10.98
CA PRO A 101 -4.66 -1.22 -9.62
C PRO A 101 -4.59 0.12 -8.89
N PHE A 102 -3.60 0.96 -9.18
CA PHE A 102 -3.46 2.24 -8.48
C PHE A 102 -4.30 3.35 -9.12
N ALA A 103 -4.67 3.21 -10.39
CA ALA A 103 -5.79 3.96 -10.95
C ALA A 103 -7.13 3.55 -10.29
N VAL A 104 -7.33 2.25 -10.03
CA VAL A 104 -8.51 1.73 -9.31
C VAL A 104 -8.53 2.23 -7.86
N TRP A 105 -7.41 2.22 -7.15
CA TRP A 105 -7.30 2.78 -5.79
C TRP A 105 -7.57 4.28 -5.77
N ALA A 106 -6.97 5.04 -6.70
CA ALA A 106 -7.24 6.47 -6.82
C ALA A 106 -8.74 6.72 -6.98
N ALA A 107 -9.40 6.01 -7.89
CA ALA A 107 -10.85 6.09 -8.08
C ALA A 107 -11.63 5.69 -6.81
N TYR A 108 -11.24 4.61 -6.13
CA TYR A 108 -11.88 4.17 -4.89
C TYR A 108 -11.89 5.26 -3.81
N PHE A 109 -10.78 5.99 -3.65
CA PHE A 109 -10.64 7.00 -2.60
C PHE A 109 -11.17 8.38 -2.98
N VAL A 110 -11.16 8.76 -4.26
CA VAL A 110 -11.48 10.14 -4.67
C VAL A 110 -12.61 10.28 -5.69
N ASP A 111 -13.03 9.20 -6.36
CA ASP A 111 -14.08 9.28 -7.39
C ASP A 111 -14.77 7.93 -7.65
N ARG A 112 -15.88 7.68 -6.93
CA ARG A 112 -16.67 6.45 -7.06
C ARG A 112 -17.31 6.29 -8.45
N GLN A 113 -17.59 7.38 -9.16
CA GLN A 113 -18.15 7.26 -10.51
C GLN A 113 -17.10 6.74 -11.50
N VAL A 114 -15.84 7.16 -11.33
CA VAL A 114 -14.73 6.60 -12.11
C VAL A 114 -14.48 5.13 -11.78
N LEU A 115 -14.59 4.75 -10.50
CA LEU A 115 -14.46 3.35 -10.06
C LEU A 115 -15.53 2.47 -10.71
N GLU A 116 -16.80 2.87 -10.62
CA GLU A 116 -17.92 2.07 -11.10
C GLU A 116 -18.11 2.13 -12.63
N GLY A 117 -17.45 3.06 -13.31
CA GLY A 117 -17.48 3.21 -14.76
C GLY A 117 -16.17 2.79 -15.44
N PRO A 118 -15.31 3.73 -15.85
CA PRO A 118 -14.08 3.46 -16.59
C PRO A 118 -13.20 2.34 -16.01
N MET A 119 -13.02 2.29 -14.69
CA MET A 119 -12.16 1.27 -14.08
C MET A 119 -12.70 -0.15 -14.26
N ARG A 120 -14.02 -0.35 -14.19
CA ARG A 120 -14.66 -1.65 -14.49
C ARG A 120 -14.60 -2.00 -15.98
N GLN A 121 -14.80 -1.01 -16.85
CA GLN A 121 -14.71 -1.22 -18.30
C GLN A 121 -13.32 -1.71 -18.73
N ILE A 122 -12.25 -1.24 -18.08
CA ILE A 122 -10.90 -1.76 -18.30
C ILE A 122 -10.80 -3.25 -17.93
N LEU A 123 -11.35 -3.66 -16.78
CA LEU A 123 -11.37 -5.08 -16.36
C LEU A 123 -12.14 -5.96 -17.36
N GLU A 124 -13.26 -5.47 -17.89
CA GLU A 124 -14.06 -6.17 -18.89
C GLU A 124 -13.30 -6.29 -20.23
N ALA A 125 -12.64 -5.21 -20.66
CA ALA A 125 -11.81 -5.19 -21.86
C ALA A 125 -10.61 -6.14 -21.75
N GLU A 126 -9.92 -6.13 -20.61
CA GLU A 126 -8.82 -7.04 -20.28
C GLU A 126 -9.24 -8.50 -20.46
N GLN A 127 -10.36 -8.91 -19.84
CA GLN A 127 -10.85 -10.28 -19.94
C GLN A 127 -11.23 -10.67 -21.37
N ARG A 128 -11.84 -9.74 -22.10
CA ARG A 128 -12.30 -9.98 -23.48
C ARG A 128 -11.14 -10.11 -24.47
N LEU A 129 -10.09 -9.31 -24.30
CA LEU A 129 -9.00 -9.19 -25.27
C LEU A 129 -7.79 -10.07 -24.94
N CYS A 130 -7.54 -10.35 -23.66
CA CYS A 130 -6.25 -10.90 -23.24
C CYS A 130 -6.30 -12.37 -22.81
N ASN A 131 -7.47 -12.98 -22.57
CA ASN A 131 -7.57 -14.40 -22.21
C ASN A 131 -7.08 -15.31 -23.37
N ARG A 132 -6.16 -16.23 -23.07
CA ARG A 132 -5.50 -17.09 -24.07
C ARG A 132 -5.66 -18.58 -23.83
N LEU A 133 -5.41 -19.02 -22.59
CA LEU A 133 -5.49 -20.42 -22.16
C LEU A 133 -6.44 -20.47 -20.96
N ASP A 134 -7.69 -20.86 -21.21
CA ASP A 134 -8.79 -20.59 -20.29
C ASP A 134 -8.81 -19.11 -19.88
N ARG A 135 -8.72 -18.79 -18.59
CA ARG A 135 -8.67 -17.41 -18.08
C ARG A 135 -7.24 -16.91 -17.90
N LEU A 136 -6.21 -17.66 -18.28
CA LEU A 136 -4.84 -17.18 -18.22
C LEU A 136 -4.62 -16.10 -19.29
N PRO A 137 -4.20 -14.90 -18.87
CA PRO A 137 -4.04 -13.81 -19.81
C PRO A 137 -2.66 -13.78 -20.47
N VAL A 138 -2.59 -13.11 -21.63
CA VAL A 138 -1.35 -12.75 -22.31
C VAL A 138 -1.38 -11.27 -22.70
N THR A 139 -0.20 -10.69 -22.85
CA THR A 139 -0.04 -9.31 -23.32
C THR A 139 -0.82 -9.07 -24.62
N TYR A 140 -1.46 -7.91 -24.71
CA TYR A 140 -2.23 -7.49 -25.88
C TYR A 140 -1.60 -6.24 -26.50
N ASP A 141 -1.27 -6.33 -27.79
CA ASP A 141 -0.76 -5.22 -28.60
C ASP A 141 -1.94 -4.46 -29.21
N VAL A 142 -2.19 -3.26 -28.69
CA VAL A 142 -3.28 -2.37 -29.10
C VAL A 142 -3.05 -1.81 -30.50
N ALA A 143 -1.80 -1.55 -30.89
CA ALA A 143 -1.49 -1.03 -32.22
C ALA A 143 -1.74 -2.08 -33.31
N ARG A 144 -1.37 -3.35 -33.04
CA ARG A 144 -1.62 -4.49 -33.95
C ARG A 144 -3.02 -5.08 -33.80
N GLY A 145 -3.67 -4.88 -32.67
CA GLY A 145 -4.98 -5.44 -32.37
C GLY A 145 -4.95 -6.96 -32.15
N GLU A 146 -3.88 -7.48 -31.56
CA GLU A 146 -3.69 -8.92 -31.37
C GLU A 146 -2.99 -9.28 -30.04
N GLN A 147 -3.19 -10.52 -29.61
CA GLN A 147 -2.48 -11.10 -28.46
C GLN A 147 -1.04 -11.42 -28.84
N VAL A 148 -0.10 -11.07 -27.96
CA VAL A 148 1.33 -11.39 -28.14
C VAL A 148 1.57 -12.86 -27.76
N PRO A 149 2.04 -13.71 -28.69
CA PRO A 149 2.37 -15.10 -28.38
C PRO A 149 3.52 -15.19 -27.37
N MET A 150 3.36 -16.04 -26.34
CA MET A 150 4.37 -16.24 -25.30
C MET A 150 4.36 -17.69 -24.77
N PRO A 151 5.50 -18.19 -24.31
CA PRO A 151 5.59 -19.52 -23.72
C PRO A 151 4.88 -19.59 -22.36
N LEU A 152 4.47 -20.79 -21.94
CA LEU A 152 3.63 -21.00 -20.75
C LEU A 152 4.26 -20.43 -19.46
N ASP A 153 5.57 -20.51 -19.31
CA ASP A 153 6.28 -19.93 -18.16
C ASP A 153 6.11 -18.40 -18.09
N ALA A 154 6.16 -17.70 -19.22
CA ALA A 154 5.90 -16.27 -19.29
C ALA A 154 4.42 -15.93 -19.05
N VAL A 155 3.49 -16.78 -19.51
CA VAL A 155 2.05 -16.66 -19.20
C VAL A 155 1.82 -16.80 -17.69
N VAL A 156 2.37 -17.85 -17.08
CA VAL A 156 2.23 -18.13 -15.64
C VAL A 156 2.82 -17.00 -14.83
N PHE A 157 4.00 -16.49 -15.20
CA PHE A 157 4.63 -15.34 -14.57
C PHE A 157 3.74 -14.10 -14.60
N GLY A 158 3.30 -13.66 -15.78
CA GLY A 158 2.41 -12.48 -15.86
C GLY A 158 1.09 -12.69 -15.12
N ALA A 159 0.56 -13.91 -15.13
CA ALA A 159 -0.66 -14.24 -14.42
C ALA A 159 -0.50 -14.20 -12.89
N SER A 160 0.65 -14.62 -12.34
CA SER A 160 0.91 -14.56 -10.91
C SER A 160 1.18 -13.13 -10.42
N GLU A 161 1.93 -12.33 -11.20
CA GLU A 161 2.12 -10.88 -11.01
C GLU A 161 0.79 -10.15 -10.96
N TYR A 162 -0.06 -10.38 -11.96
CA TYR A 162 -1.36 -9.74 -11.98
C TYR A 162 -2.28 -10.21 -10.85
N ALA A 163 -2.16 -11.45 -10.40
CA ALA A 163 -2.90 -11.95 -9.26
C ALA A 163 -2.46 -11.26 -7.96
N LYS A 164 -1.16 -11.15 -7.71
CA LYS A 164 -0.61 -10.62 -6.46
C LYS A 164 -0.53 -9.09 -6.44
N ASP A 165 0.05 -8.44 -7.45
CA ASP A 165 0.26 -6.99 -7.48
C ASP A 165 -0.92 -6.24 -8.11
N GLY A 166 -1.59 -6.84 -9.09
CA GLY A 166 -2.77 -6.24 -9.71
C GLY A 166 -4.04 -6.40 -8.89
N LEU A 167 -4.54 -7.62 -8.80
CA LEU A 167 -5.92 -7.88 -8.36
C LEU A 167 -6.04 -7.94 -6.84
N THR A 168 -5.08 -8.53 -6.13
CA THR A 168 -5.14 -8.63 -4.66
C THR A 168 -5.30 -7.27 -3.96
N PRO A 169 -4.52 -6.22 -4.27
CA PRO A 169 -4.73 -4.92 -3.63
C PRO A 169 -6.09 -4.29 -3.93
N ILE A 170 -6.70 -4.56 -5.09
CA ILE A 170 -8.08 -4.10 -5.39
C ILE A 170 -9.09 -4.89 -4.54
N VAL A 171 -8.93 -6.21 -4.46
CA VAL A 171 -9.82 -7.11 -3.71
C VAL A 171 -9.78 -6.81 -2.21
N GLU A 172 -8.63 -6.40 -1.67
CA GLU A 172 -8.47 -5.94 -0.28
C GLU A 172 -9.34 -4.72 0.07
N LEU A 173 -9.71 -3.89 -0.92
CA LEU A 173 -10.58 -2.71 -0.75
C LEU A 173 -12.03 -2.97 -1.14
N THR A 174 -12.27 -3.87 -2.10
CA THR A 174 -13.58 -4.04 -2.74
C THR A 174 -14.31 -5.33 -2.32
N GLY A 175 -13.59 -6.29 -1.73
CA GLY A 175 -14.15 -7.57 -1.34
C GLY A 175 -14.49 -8.48 -2.53
N LYS A 176 -15.55 -9.28 -2.38
CA LYS A 176 -15.96 -10.30 -3.37
C LYS A 176 -16.81 -9.70 -4.49
N ASP A 177 -16.12 -9.09 -5.45
CA ASP A 177 -16.71 -8.50 -6.65
C ASP A 177 -16.01 -9.02 -7.92
N ALA A 178 -16.23 -8.39 -9.08
CA ALA A 178 -15.69 -8.79 -10.38
C ALA A 178 -14.15 -8.98 -10.38
N TRP A 179 -13.41 -8.12 -9.66
CA TRP A 179 -11.96 -8.28 -9.50
C TRP A 179 -11.59 -9.55 -8.72
N PHE A 180 -12.39 -9.92 -7.71
CA PHE A 180 -12.19 -11.17 -6.98
C PHE A 180 -12.47 -12.39 -7.86
N ASP A 181 -13.52 -12.35 -8.69
CA ASP A 181 -13.79 -13.44 -9.62
C ASP A 181 -12.70 -13.57 -10.69
N ARG A 182 -12.13 -12.45 -11.13
CA ARG A 182 -10.96 -12.44 -12.02
C ARG A 182 -9.74 -13.08 -11.35
N LEU A 183 -9.41 -12.65 -10.13
CA LEU A 183 -8.29 -13.17 -9.33
C LEU A 183 -8.41 -14.67 -9.13
N ARG A 184 -9.57 -15.10 -8.63
CA ARG A 184 -9.88 -16.50 -8.39
C ARG A 184 -9.76 -17.33 -9.66
N GLY A 185 -10.25 -16.79 -10.78
CA GLY A 185 -10.24 -17.49 -12.06
C GLY A 185 -8.84 -17.69 -12.63
N ILE A 186 -7.99 -16.67 -12.55
CA ILE A 186 -6.58 -16.76 -12.95
C ILE A 186 -5.86 -17.82 -12.11
N VAL A 187 -5.94 -17.75 -10.78
CA VAL A 187 -5.22 -18.68 -9.90
C VAL A 187 -5.68 -20.12 -10.10
N GLU A 188 -6.99 -20.36 -10.26
CA GLU A 188 -7.51 -21.70 -10.57
C GLU A 188 -6.92 -22.27 -11.86
N ASP A 189 -6.74 -21.45 -12.89
CA ASP A 189 -6.24 -21.90 -14.19
C ASP A 189 -4.70 -22.01 -14.19
N ILE A 190 -3.98 -21.23 -13.37
CA ILE A 190 -2.54 -21.42 -13.12
C ILE A 190 -2.30 -22.85 -12.61
N PHE A 191 -3.06 -23.27 -11.59
CA PHE A 191 -2.92 -24.61 -11.02
C PHE A 191 -3.49 -25.72 -11.90
N ARG A 192 -4.49 -25.43 -12.74
CA ARG A 192 -4.99 -26.38 -13.75
C ARG A 192 -3.90 -26.77 -14.74
N HIS A 193 -3.09 -25.80 -15.15
CA HIS A 193 -2.05 -25.95 -16.17
C HIS A 193 -0.63 -26.12 -15.58
N ALA A 194 -0.53 -26.41 -14.28
CA ALA A 194 0.74 -26.58 -13.57
C ALA A 194 1.61 -27.68 -14.19
N PRO A 195 2.79 -27.37 -14.76
CA PRO A 195 3.56 -28.33 -15.55
C PRO A 195 4.59 -29.11 -14.71
N VAL A 196 4.94 -28.65 -13.51
CA VAL A 196 6.06 -29.20 -12.73
C VAL A 196 5.57 -30.26 -11.76
N ASP A 197 5.99 -31.50 -11.96
CA ASP A 197 5.76 -32.60 -11.01
C ASP A 197 6.76 -32.53 -9.84
N THR A 198 6.24 -32.58 -8.61
CA THR A 198 7.03 -32.70 -7.38
C THR A 198 6.51 -33.85 -6.52
N PRO A 199 7.28 -34.33 -5.53
CA PRO A 199 6.79 -35.30 -4.55
C PRO A 199 5.52 -34.86 -3.79
N TYR A 200 5.22 -33.56 -3.78
CA TYR A 200 4.08 -32.96 -3.08
C TYR A 200 2.88 -32.68 -4.01
N GLY A 201 2.98 -33.05 -5.29
CA GLY A 201 2.00 -32.76 -6.33
C GLY A 201 2.48 -31.69 -7.32
N LYS A 202 1.64 -31.36 -8.29
CA LYS A 202 1.99 -30.40 -9.35
C LYS A 202 2.06 -28.97 -8.81
N ILE A 203 3.11 -28.24 -9.18
CA ILE A 203 3.30 -26.81 -8.92
C ILE A 203 3.44 -26.05 -10.26
N PRO A 204 3.09 -24.75 -10.31
CA PRO A 204 3.05 -24.01 -11.56
C PRO A 204 4.42 -23.57 -12.06
N SER A 205 5.40 -23.41 -11.17
CA SER A 205 6.76 -22.98 -11.54
C SER A 205 7.79 -23.42 -10.50
N THR A 206 9.07 -23.46 -10.90
CA THR A 206 10.21 -23.51 -9.97
C THR A 206 10.79 -22.12 -9.69
N ASN A 207 10.27 -21.07 -10.35
CA ASN A 207 10.63 -19.69 -10.07
C ASN A 207 10.13 -19.31 -8.66
N LEU A 208 11.06 -18.82 -7.84
CA LEU A 208 10.83 -18.39 -6.47
C LEU A 208 9.82 -17.25 -6.36
N GLU A 209 9.83 -16.32 -7.31
CA GLU A 209 8.92 -15.20 -7.41
C GLU A 209 7.48 -15.68 -7.60
N VAL A 210 7.23 -16.41 -8.69
CA VAL A 210 5.91 -16.99 -9.01
C VAL A 210 5.32 -17.75 -7.82
N ASN A 211 6.13 -18.56 -7.14
CA ASN A 211 5.65 -19.32 -6.00
C ASN A 211 5.42 -18.43 -4.76
N GLY A 212 6.25 -17.41 -4.55
CA GLY A 212 6.06 -16.40 -3.51
C GLY A 212 4.78 -15.60 -3.69
N GLU A 213 4.53 -15.10 -4.91
CA GLU A 213 3.31 -14.38 -5.27
C GLU A 213 2.07 -15.23 -5.00
N LEU A 214 2.08 -16.49 -5.45
CA LEU A 214 0.97 -17.41 -5.21
C LEU A 214 0.81 -17.74 -3.73
N LEU A 215 1.89 -17.82 -2.95
CA LEU A 215 1.83 -17.97 -1.49
C LEU A 215 1.25 -16.75 -0.79
N GLN A 216 1.31 -15.56 -1.38
CA GLN A 216 0.58 -14.39 -0.86
C GLN A 216 -0.92 -14.43 -1.22
N VAL A 217 -1.29 -15.01 -2.36
CA VAL A 217 -2.67 -15.01 -2.87
C VAL A 217 -3.49 -16.18 -2.33
N LEU A 218 -2.91 -17.38 -2.24
CA LEU A 218 -3.64 -18.60 -1.89
C LEU A 218 -4.24 -18.59 -0.48
N PRO A 219 -3.55 -18.11 0.59
CA PRO A 219 -4.14 -18.02 1.92
C PRO A 219 -5.33 -17.05 1.97
N ARG A 220 -5.28 -15.96 1.19
CA ARG A 220 -6.42 -15.03 1.01
C ARG A 220 -7.58 -15.72 0.32
N LEU A 221 -7.36 -16.40 -0.81
CA LEU A 221 -8.42 -17.13 -1.51
C LEU A 221 -9.03 -18.24 -0.64
N TYR A 222 -8.24 -18.94 0.17
CA TYR A 222 -8.75 -19.93 1.11
C TYR A 222 -9.72 -19.30 2.11
N THR A 223 -9.30 -18.25 2.82
CA THR A 223 -10.11 -17.61 3.87
C THR A 223 -11.33 -16.88 3.29
N MET A 224 -11.20 -16.30 2.10
CA MET A 224 -12.33 -15.70 1.39
C MET A 224 -13.36 -16.74 0.96
N THR A 225 -12.96 -17.93 0.51
CA THR A 225 -13.88 -18.89 -0.11
C THR A 225 -14.29 -20.06 0.78
N GLY A 226 -13.53 -20.34 1.84
CA GLY A 226 -13.60 -21.59 2.60
C GLY A 226 -13.20 -22.85 1.81
N ARG A 227 -12.68 -22.72 0.58
CA ARG A 227 -12.35 -23.87 -0.27
C ARG A 227 -10.95 -24.38 0.02
N ARG A 228 -10.89 -25.56 0.65
CA ARG A 228 -9.65 -26.20 1.10
C ARG A 228 -8.55 -26.33 0.03
N ARG A 229 -8.92 -26.55 -1.23
CA ARG A 229 -7.97 -26.67 -2.35
C ARG A 229 -6.95 -25.51 -2.46
N TYR A 230 -7.32 -24.28 -2.09
CA TYR A 230 -6.38 -23.15 -2.14
C TYR A 230 -5.30 -23.29 -1.08
N LEU A 231 -5.67 -23.75 0.11
CA LEU A 231 -4.72 -24.04 1.18
C LEU A 231 -3.86 -25.26 0.83
N ASP A 232 -4.45 -26.31 0.27
CA ASP A 232 -3.70 -27.47 -0.21
C ASP A 232 -2.66 -27.08 -1.27
N TRP A 233 -3.02 -26.20 -2.21
CA TRP A 233 -2.07 -25.65 -3.18
C TRP A 233 -0.96 -24.82 -2.53
N ALA A 234 -1.27 -24.02 -1.51
CA ALA A 234 -0.26 -23.28 -0.75
C ALA A 234 0.70 -24.24 -0.05
N HIS A 235 0.18 -25.32 0.55
CA HIS A 235 0.99 -26.37 1.18
C HIS A 235 1.93 -27.06 0.18
N ARG A 236 1.51 -27.31 -1.06
CA ARG A 236 2.43 -27.85 -2.10
C ARG A 236 3.61 -26.94 -2.38
N LEU A 237 3.37 -25.63 -2.45
CA LEU A 237 4.42 -24.63 -2.65
C LEU A 237 5.33 -24.57 -1.42
N ALA A 238 4.76 -24.49 -0.22
CA ALA A 238 5.54 -24.45 1.02
C ALA A 238 6.36 -25.73 1.24
N ASP A 239 5.80 -26.90 0.95
CA ASP A 239 6.49 -28.19 1.05
C ASP A 239 7.69 -28.27 0.12
N TYR A 240 7.59 -27.72 -1.09
CA TYR A 240 8.70 -27.66 -2.04
C TYR A 240 9.93 -26.92 -1.48
N TYR A 241 9.73 -25.87 -0.68
CA TYR A 241 10.81 -25.08 -0.10
C TYR A 241 11.20 -25.53 1.32
N LEU A 242 10.23 -25.81 2.19
CA LEU A 242 10.47 -26.02 3.62
C LEU A 242 10.84 -27.46 3.98
N ASN A 243 10.26 -28.47 3.30
CA ASN A 243 10.50 -29.87 3.66
C ASN A 243 11.95 -30.35 3.40
N PRO A 244 12.66 -29.90 2.35
CA PRO A 244 14.11 -30.16 2.25
C PRO A 244 14.91 -29.67 3.47
N GLY A 245 14.38 -28.70 4.21
CA GLY A 245 15.01 -28.10 5.38
C GLY A 245 16.05 -27.04 5.04
N GLY A 246 16.27 -26.11 5.97
CA GLY A 246 17.34 -25.11 5.86
C GLY A 246 17.12 -24.01 4.82
N PHE A 247 15.91 -23.85 4.29
CA PHE A 247 15.61 -22.83 3.29
C PHE A 247 15.79 -21.42 3.85
N VAL A 248 16.61 -20.62 3.17
CA VAL A 248 16.72 -19.16 3.34
C VAL A 248 16.96 -18.57 1.95
N PRO A 249 16.13 -17.62 1.47
CA PRO A 249 16.36 -17.00 0.18
C PRO A 249 17.65 -16.16 0.20
N ALA A 250 18.43 -16.24 -0.87
CA ALA A 250 19.68 -15.48 -0.99
C ALA A 250 19.44 -13.99 -1.28
N ARG A 251 18.36 -13.68 -2.00
CA ARG A 251 17.89 -12.31 -2.26
C ARG A 251 16.82 -11.97 -1.21
N LEU A 252 16.97 -10.83 -0.55
CA LEU A 252 16.08 -10.32 0.53
C LEU A 252 15.44 -9.00 0.10
N SER A 253 15.23 -8.86 -1.20
CA SER A 253 14.65 -7.68 -1.84
C SER A 253 13.84 -8.17 -3.03
N ASP A 254 12.94 -7.33 -3.53
CA ASP A 254 12.24 -7.60 -4.79
C ASP A 254 11.54 -8.97 -4.67
N HIS A 255 11.80 -9.90 -5.59
CA HIS A 255 11.23 -11.24 -5.59
C HIS A 255 11.48 -12.05 -4.29
N GLY A 256 12.54 -11.74 -3.54
CA GLY A 256 12.83 -12.38 -2.25
C GLY A 256 11.76 -12.09 -1.20
N CYS A 257 11.19 -10.89 -1.23
CA CYS A 257 10.14 -10.47 -0.32
C CYS A 257 8.86 -11.29 -0.50
N GLU A 258 8.58 -11.69 -1.75
CA GLU A 258 7.41 -12.48 -2.11
C GLU A 258 7.35 -13.81 -1.37
N ILE A 259 8.45 -14.56 -1.39
CA ILE A 259 8.50 -15.87 -0.73
C ILE A 259 8.56 -15.73 0.79
N ILE A 260 9.26 -14.72 1.32
CA ILE A 260 9.36 -14.48 2.76
C ILE A 260 7.99 -14.13 3.33
N GLY A 261 7.33 -13.12 2.74
CA GLY A 261 5.99 -12.68 3.11
C GLY A 261 4.94 -13.78 2.92
N GLY A 262 4.97 -14.49 1.80
CA GLY A 262 4.03 -15.58 1.50
C GLY A 262 4.12 -16.74 2.48
N LEU A 263 5.32 -17.18 2.86
CA LEU A 263 5.51 -18.23 3.87
C LEU A 263 5.11 -17.76 5.27
N GLY A 264 5.36 -16.49 5.61
CA GLY A 264 4.90 -15.87 6.86
C GLY A 264 3.37 -15.87 6.97
N LEU A 265 2.70 -15.38 5.94
CA LEU A 265 1.24 -15.31 5.90
C LEU A 265 0.60 -16.71 5.93
N LEU A 266 1.16 -17.68 5.18
CA LEU A 266 0.68 -19.06 5.24
C LEU A 266 0.78 -19.63 6.66
N LEU A 267 1.92 -19.45 7.34
CA LEU A 267 2.10 -19.89 8.73
C LEU A 267 1.05 -19.26 9.66
N ALA A 268 0.77 -17.96 9.48
CA ALA A 268 -0.25 -17.27 10.25
C ALA A 268 -1.65 -17.86 10.03
N ILE A 269 -2.02 -18.18 8.79
CA ILE A 269 -3.30 -18.81 8.47
C ILE A 269 -3.38 -20.25 9.00
N ASP A 270 -2.30 -21.04 8.85
CA ASP A 270 -2.23 -22.41 9.37
C ASP A 270 -2.39 -22.44 10.89
N SER A 271 -1.90 -21.42 11.62
CA SER A 271 -2.05 -21.35 13.09
C SER A 271 -3.51 -21.42 13.57
N VAL A 272 -4.46 -21.08 12.69
CA VAL A 272 -5.90 -21.12 12.93
C VAL A 272 -6.58 -22.25 12.14
N ALA A 273 -6.18 -22.45 10.89
CA ALA A 273 -6.88 -23.30 9.94
C ALA A 273 -6.34 -24.74 9.85
N ASP A 274 -5.06 -24.96 10.17
CA ASP A 274 -4.39 -26.26 10.01
C ASP A 274 -3.23 -26.40 10.99
N ARG A 275 -3.54 -26.93 12.18
CA ARG A 275 -2.56 -27.02 13.26
C ARG A 275 -1.39 -27.97 12.93
N GLU A 276 -1.63 -29.01 12.14
CA GLU A 276 -0.60 -29.96 11.74
C GLU A 276 0.46 -29.28 10.86
N HIS A 277 0.03 -28.57 9.83
CA HIS A 277 0.94 -27.80 8.97
C HIS A 277 1.61 -26.67 9.73
N PHE A 278 0.90 -25.98 10.63
CA PHE A 278 1.50 -24.97 11.49
C PHE A 278 2.65 -25.53 12.34
N ASP A 279 2.42 -26.63 13.06
CA ASP A 279 3.43 -27.22 13.93
C ASP A 279 4.62 -27.77 13.12
N ARG A 280 4.37 -28.24 11.89
CA ARG A 280 5.42 -28.67 10.94
C ARG A 280 6.24 -27.49 10.41
N TYR A 281 5.61 -26.43 9.92
CA TYR A 281 6.29 -25.31 9.25
C TYR A 281 6.92 -24.31 10.21
N ARG A 282 6.36 -24.13 11.41
CA ARG A 282 6.86 -23.17 12.42
C ARG A 282 8.38 -23.25 12.64
N PRO A 283 9.02 -24.40 12.89
CA PRO A 283 10.47 -24.45 13.07
C PRO A 283 11.26 -24.05 11.81
N HIS A 284 10.75 -24.34 10.60
CA HIS A 284 11.42 -23.98 9.34
C HIS A 284 11.32 -22.48 9.05
N VAL A 285 10.13 -21.90 9.23
CA VAL A 285 9.94 -20.44 9.10
C VAL A 285 10.77 -19.70 10.15
N ARG A 286 10.78 -20.16 11.40
CA ARG A 286 11.67 -19.59 12.44
C ARG A 286 13.13 -19.60 12.02
N PHE A 287 13.61 -20.72 11.47
CA PHE A 287 14.98 -20.83 10.99
C PHE A 287 15.28 -19.80 9.90
N MET A 288 14.40 -19.66 8.91
CA MET A 288 14.52 -18.65 7.86
C MET A 288 14.63 -17.23 8.43
N LEU A 289 13.70 -16.85 9.31
CA LEU A 289 13.65 -15.51 9.91
C LEU A 289 14.87 -15.23 10.82
N ASP A 290 15.29 -16.21 11.62
CA ASP A 290 16.48 -16.08 12.46
C ASP A 290 17.76 -15.93 11.62
N GLU A 291 17.87 -16.65 10.50
CA GLU A 291 19.03 -16.53 9.60
C GLU A 291 19.06 -15.20 8.86
N ILE A 292 17.90 -14.65 8.49
CA ILE A 292 17.79 -13.30 7.93
C ILE A 292 18.27 -12.26 8.95
N LEU A 293 17.84 -12.33 10.22
CA LEU A 293 18.36 -11.40 11.24
C LEU A 293 19.85 -11.59 11.51
N ARG A 294 20.34 -12.83 11.49
CA ARG A 294 21.74 -13.12 11.79
C ARG A 294 22.68 -12.61 10.71
N ARG A 295 22.32 -12.73 9.42
CA ARG A 295 23.22 -12.50 8.28
C ARG A 295 22.73 -11.43 7.29
N GLY A 296 21.53 -10.91 7.49
CA GLY A 296 20.80 -10.09 6.51
C GLY A 296 20.43 -8.69 7.01
N THR A 297 21.06 -8.18 8.08
CA THR A 297 20.75 -6.84 8.61
C THR A 297 22.00 -5.96 8.73
N ASN A 298 21.81 -4.65 8.58
CA ASN A 298 22.81 -3.65 8.95
C ASN A 298 22.77 -3.32 10.46
N SER A 299 23.59 -2.38 10.94
CA SER A 299 23.66 -2.04 12.38
C SER A 299 22.42 -1.34 12.94
N ASP A 300 21.56 -0.84 12.06
CA ASP A 300 20.30 -0.20 12.41
C ASP A 300 19.12 -1.17 12.37
N GLY A 301 19.35 -2.43 12.02
CA GLY A 301 18.31 -3.43 11.86
C GLY A 301 17.57 -3.35 10.53
N ILE A 302 18.04 -2.57 9.55
CA ILE A 302 17.46 -2.59 8.21
C ILE A 302 17.92 -3.85 7.48
N ILE A 303 16.98 -4.57 6.86
CA ILE A 303 17.28 -5.76 6.06
C ILE A 303 18.01 -5.33 4.78
N ILE A 304 19.12 -6.00 4.48
CA ILE A 304 20.00 -5.71 3.33
C ILE A 304 19.52 -6.47 2.10
N ALA A 305 19.96 -6.09 0.90
CA ALA A 305 19.45 -6.68 -0.36
C ALA A 305 19.75 -8.17 -0.56
N GLN A 306 20.89 -8.63 -0.05
CA GLN A 306 21.39 -9.99 -0.27
C GLN A 306 21.93 -10.57 1.03
N LEU A 307 21.51 -11.79 1.33
CA LEU A 307 21.94 -12.53 2.50
C LEU A 307 23.46 -12.77 2.44
N GLN A 308 24.18 -12.37 3.48
CA GLN A 308 25.63 -12.55 3.53
C GLN A 308 26.02 -13.95 4.00
N PRO A 309 27.24 -14.43 3.71
CA PRO A 309 27.74 -15.69 4.22
C PRO A 309 28.03 -15.65 5.74
N ALA A 310 28.51 -14.52 6.24
CA ALA A 310 28.89 -14.33 7.65
C ALA A 310 27.78 -13.61 8.46
N PRO A 311 27.71 -13.81 9.79
CA PRO A 311 26.88 -12.98 10.66
C PRO A 311 27.18 -11.48 10.50
N GLY A 312 26.14 -10.64 10.60
CA GLY A 312 26.23 -9.19 10.54
C GLY A 312 26.59 -8.53 11.89
N PRO A 313 26.43 -7.19 12.01
CA PRO A 313 25.77 -6.30 11.04
C PRO A 313 26.62 -6.04 9.79
N HIS A 314 25.94 -5.70 8.68
CA HIS A 314 26.56 -5.36 7.39
C HIS A 314 26.19 -3.93 6.97
N ASP A 315 27.04 -2.94 7.30
CA ASP A 315 26.73 -1.52 7.02
C ASP A 315 27.16 -1.05 5.63
N ASP A 316 28.17 -1.68 5.03
CA ASP A 316 28.79 -1.28 3.77
C ASP A 316 28.31 -2.12 2.58
N VAL A 317 27.04 -2.55 2.62
CA VAL A 317 26.41 -3.35 1.57
C VAL A 317 25.20 -2.63 0.98
N ILE A 318 24.74 -3.13 -0.17
CA ILE A 318 23.56 -2.59 -0.85
C ILE A 318 22.32 -2.85 0.03
N LEU A 319 21.64 -1.78 0.41
CA LEU A 319 20.26 -1.81 0.88
C LEU A 319 19.32 -1.77 -0.34
N ARG A 320 18.09 -2.24 -0.15
CA ARG A 320 17.00 -2.10 -1.12
C ARG A 320 15.74 -1.66 -0.42
N ASP A 321 14.83 -1.12 -1.21
CA ASP A 321 13.52 -0.60 -0.85
C ASP A 321 12.57 -1.63 -0.24
N GLY A 322 12.67 -2.91 -0.62
CA GLY A 322 11.81 -3.99 -0.09
C GLY A 322 12.03 -4.39 1.39
N TRP A 323 12.93 -3.75 2.14
CA TRP A 323 13.30 -4.16 3.51
C TRP A 323 12.10 -4.29 4.47
N GLY A 324 11.10 -3.42 4.33
CA GLY A 324 9.91 -3.41 5.18
C GLY A 324 8.95 -4.56 4.87
N TYR A 325 8.96 -5.05 3.63
CA TYR A 325 8.13 -6.16 3.19
C TYR A 325 8.53 -7.47 3.86
N ASP A 326 9.83 -7.73 4.01
CA ASP A 326 10.30 -8.94 4.72
C ASP A 326 9.82 -8.98 6.17
N TYR A 327 9.78 -7.83 6.85
CA TYR A 327 9.36 -7.73 8.24
C TYR A 327 7.89 -8.08 8.48
N VAL A 328 7.04 -8.16 7.45
CA VAL A 328 5.66 -8.63 7.63
C VAL A 328 5.63 -10.08 8.13
N ALA A 329 6.51 -10.95 7.60
CA ALA A 329 6.59 -12.36 8.00
C ALA A 329 7.05 -12.54 9.46
N PHE A 330 7.88 -11.62 9.95
CA PHE A 330 8.32 -11.60 11.34
C PHE A 330 7.17 -11.30 12.29
N LEU A 331 6.33 -10.34 11.93
CA LEU A 331 5.14 -10.01 12.73
C LEU A 331 4.07 -11.09 12.63
N ASP A 332 3.90 -11.72 11.46
CA ASP A 332 3.04 -12.90 11.30
C ASP A 332 3.46 -14.03 12.24
N TYR A 333 4.75 -14.37 12.27
CA TYR A 333 5.28 -15.38 13.18
C TYR A 333 4.98 -15.05 14.64
N ASP A 334 5.27 -13.83 15.09
CA ASP A 334 5.02 -13.39 16.46
C ASP A 334 3.52 -13.45 16.83
N MET A 335 2.63 -13.03 15.91
CA MET A 335 1.19 -13.03 16.13
C MET A 335 0.57 -14.44 16.09
N ALA A 336 1.14 -15.35 15.30
CA ALA A 336 0.72 -16.74 15.19
C ALA A 336 1.15 -17.57 16.40
N THR A 337 2.35 -17.30 16.93
CA THR A 337 2.95 -18.06 18.05
C THR A 337 2.69 -17.46 19.42
N GLY A 338 2.48 -16.14 19.50
CA GLY A 338 2.42 -15.40 20.77
C GLY A 338 3.78 -15.19 21.45
N GLU A 339 4.90 -15.53 20.79
CA GLU A 339 6.24 -15.50 21.39
C GLU A 339 6.82 -14.08 21.53
N GLY A 340 6.40 -13.14 20.68
CA GLY A 340 6.90 -11.74 20.69
C GLY A 340 8.41 -11.62 20.47
N ARG A 341 8.99 -12.52 19.67
CA ARG A 341 10.42 -12.69 19.44
C ARG A 341 11.02 -11.58 18.60
N TYR A 342 10.25 -11.08 17.62
CA TYR A 342 10.75 -10.24 16.53
C TYR A 342 10.22 -8.80 16.57
N ARG A 343 9.14 -8.54 17.29
CA ARG A 343 8.52 -7.21 17.40
C ARG A 343 9.52 -6.12 17.83
N ARG A 344 10.48 -6.44 18.69
CA ARG A 344 11.51 -5.48 19.13
C ARG A 344 12.50 -5.13 18.02
N GLN A 345 12.84 -6.08 17.15
CA GLN A 345 13.74 -5.91 16.02
C GLN A 345 13.07 -5.03 14.96
N VAL A 346 11.78 -5.25 14.70
CA VAL A 346 10.96 -4.39 13.84
C VAL A 346 10.93 -2.96 14.39
N ALA A 347 10.65 -2.79 15.69
CA ALA A 347 10.66 -1.47 16.33
C ALA A 347 12.03 -0.80 16.23
N PHE A 348 13.12 -1.56 16.43
CA PHE A 348 14.48 -1.06 16.34
C PHE A 348 14.81 -0.53 14.94
N ALA A 349 14.47 -1.28 13.89
CA ALA A 349 14.63 -0.85 12.51
C ALA A 349 13.89 0.47 12.24
N LEU A 350 12.60 0.53 12.58
CA LEU A 350 11.77 1.71 12.39
C LEU A 350 12.25 2.93 13.18
N SER A 351 12.76 2.74 14.40
CA SER A 351 13.28 3.82 15.24
C SER A 351 14.58 4.44 14.72
N ASN A 352 15.31 3.75 13.84
CA ASN A 352 16.57 4.25 13.29
C ASN A 352 16.41 5.03 11.96
N LEU A 353 15.23 5.06 11.36
CA LEU A 353 15.00 5.67 10.03
C LEU A 353 15.20 7.19 9.97
N LEU A 354 15.23 7.88 11.11
CA LEU A 354 15.55 9.32 11.17
C LEU A 354 17.05 9.63 11.26
N LYS A 355 17.92 8.62 11.32
CA LYS A 355 19.37 8.86 11.34
C LYS A 355 19.82 9.58 10.06
N PRO A 356 20.88 10.41 10.13
CA PRO A 356 21.39 11.16 8.97
C PRO A 356 21.68 10.29 7.74
N ARG A 357 22.11 9.04 7.92
CA ARG A 357 22.39 8.12 6.81
C ARG A 357 21.16 7.82 5.94
N TYR A 358 19.95 8.00 6.47
CA TYR A 358 18.69 7.74 5.77
C TYR A 358 18.03 9.03 5.25
N GLU A 359 18.70 10.18 5.34
CA GLU A 359 18.20 11.43 4.76
C GLU A 359 18.50 11.48 3.25
N ASN A 360 17.46 11.68 2.42
CA ASN A 360 17.55 11.62 0.96
C ASN A 360 18.21 10.32 0.46
N PHE A 361 17.99 9.22 1.18
CA PHE A 361 18.66 7.97 0.91
C PHE A 361 18.11 7.32 -0.36
N ASN A 362 19.01 7.00 -1.28
CA ASN A 362 18.65 6.26 -2.49
C ASN A 362 18.61 4.77 -2.17
N TRP A 363 17.41 4.28 -1.85
CA TRP A 363 17.16 2.86 -1.60
C TRP A 363 17.47 2.00 -2.83
N ASP A 364 17.20 2.52 -4.02
CA ASP A 364 17.53 1.86 -5.29
C ASP A 364 17.43 2.75 -6.54
N HIS A 365 18.35 2.59 -7.51
CA HIS A 365 18.26 3.14 -8.87
C HIS A 365 17.86 4.63 -9.08
N ASN A 366 17.89 5.50 -8.06
CA ASN A 366 17.47 6.92 -8.14
C ASN A 366 16.05 7.14 -8.73
N SER A 367 15.12 6.22 -8.46
CA SER A 367 13.69 6.36 -8.82
C SER A 367 12.91 7.11 -7.73
N LEU A 368 11.63 7.40 -7.96
CA LEU A 368 10.68 7.73 -6.88
C LEU A 368 10.14 6.44 -6.22
N ASP A 369 10.05 5.38 -7.03
CA ASP A 369 9.54 4.05 -6.68
C ASP A 369 10.28 3.42 -5.50
N ASN A 370 11.60 3.58 -5.44
CA ASN A 370 12.42 3.02 -4.36
C ASN A 370 12.10 3.64 -2.98
N ILE A 371 11.76 4.93 -2.94
CA ILE A 371 11.35 5.63 -1.73
C ILE A 371 9.92 5.21 -1.42
N ALA A 372 9.08 5.07 -2.45
CA ALA A 372 7.71 4.60 -2.32
C ALA A 372 7.65 3.21 -1.65
N ASP A 373 8.36 2.22 -2.19
CA ASP A 373 8.38 0.85 -1.67
C ASP A 373 8.95 0.76 -0.25
N SER A 374 10.01 1.52 0.03
CA SER A 374 10.58 1.60 1.38
C SER A 374 9.56 2.15 2.38
N VAL A 375 8.91 3.27 2.05
CA VAL A 375 7.91 3.91 2.90
C VAL A 375 6.68 3.01 3.06
N GLU A 376 6.24 2.36 2.00
CA GLU A 376 5.13 1.42 2.00
C GLU A 376 5.36 0.26 2.96
N GLY A 377 6.50 -0.43 2.83
CA GLY A 377 6.89 -1.49 3.75
C GLY A 377 6.94 -0.99 5.20
N GLY A 378 7.49 0.22 5.42
CA GLY A 378 7.46 0.87 6.72
C GLY A 378 6.03 1.12 7.25
N LEU A 379 5.10 1.57 6.41
CA LEU A 379 3.71 1.84 6.79
C LEU A 379 2.94 0.56 7.15
N TYR A 380 3.23 -0.57 6.50
CA TYR A 380 2.69 -1.89 6.89
C TYR A 380 3.08 -2.24 8.33
N LEU A 381 4.32 -1.97 8.70
CA LEU A 381 4.85 -2.26 10.04
C LEU A 381 4.34 -1.25 11.08
N LEU A 382 4.31 0.04 10.75
CA LEU A 382 3.88 1.12 11.66
C LEU A 382 2.41 1.00 12.08
N ASN A 383 1.58 0.32 11.30
CA ASN A 383 0.21 -0.01 11.69
C ASN A 383 0.13 -0.92 12.93
N ARG A 384 1.17 -1.74 13.16
CA ARG A 384 1.24 -2.68 14.30
C ARG A 384 2.29 -2.30 15.32
N VAL A 385 3.38 -1.66 14.89
CA VAL A 385 4.53 -1.27 15.71
C VAL A 385 4.76 0.24 15.53
N PRO A 386 3.82 1.08 16.02
CA PRO A 386 3.97 2.52 15.85
C PRO A 386 5.17 3.01 16.66
N VAL A 387 6.13 3.63 15.98
CA VAL A 387 7.24 4.35 16.62
C VAL A 387 7.27 5.80 16.12
N PRO A 388 7.48 6.79 17.00
CA PRO A 388 7.42 8.20 16.61
C PRO A 388 8.41 8.56 15.50
N GLU A 389 9.61 7.97 15.52
CA GLU A 389 10.65 8.20 14.51
C GLU A 389 10.20 7.71 13.13
N GLY A 390 9.66 6.50 13.04
CA GLY A 390 9.18 5.91 11.79
C GLY A 390 8.00 6.67 11.20
N LEU A 391 7.05 7.13 12.03
CA LEU A 391 5.95 7.98 11.56
C LEU A 391 6.45 9.32 11.00
N ARG A 392 7.39 9.98 11.70
CA ARG A 392 8.02 11.22 11.22
C ARG A 392 8.84 11.00 9.95
N TRP A 393 9.51 9.85 9.83
CA TRP A 393 10.24 9.46 8.64
C TRP A 393 9.30 9.32 7.44
N ALA A 394 8.19 8.58 7.58
CA ALA A 394 7.21 8.45 6.50
C ALA A 394 6.65 9.81 6.06
N ASP A 395 6.27 10.68 7.01
CA ASP A 395 5.81 12.04 6.71
C ASP A 395 6.87 12.85 5.93
N ARG A 396 8.15 12.73 6.32
CA ARG A 396 9.28 13.42 5.66
C ARG A 396 9.46 12.93 4.22
N GLU A 397 9.54 11.62 4.02
CA GLU A 397 9.81 11.04 2.70
C GLU A 397 8.68 11.35 1.71
N ILE A 398 7.43 11.21 2.13
CA ILE A 398 6.26 11.49 1.29
C ILE A 398 6.22 12.97 0.90
N ALA A 399 6.37 13.87 1.86
CA ALA A 399 6.27 15.31 1.61
C ALA A 399 7.41 15.83 0.71
N ARG A 400 8.64 15.35 0.94
CA ARG A 400 9.84 15.81 0.21
C ARG A 400 9.99 15.18 -1.18
N HIS A 401 9.70 13.88 -1.32
CA HIS A 401 10.08 13.14 -2.51
C HIS A 401 8.88 12.71 -3.36
N LEU A 402 7.83 12.17 -2.73
CA LEU A 402 6.75 11.55 -3.50
C LEU A 402 5.71 12.57 -3.95
N VAL A 403 5.34 13.52 -3.09
CA VAL A 403 4.25 14.47 -3.34
C VAL A 403 4.75 15.87 -3.72
N ASP A 404 5.95 16.26 -3.28
CA ASP A 404 6.47 17.65 -3.35
C ASP A 404 5.40 18.68 -2.94
N SER A 405 4.96 18.60 -1.68
CA SER A 405 3.82 19.38 -1.17
C SER A 405 4.09 20.88 -1.06
N SER A 406 5.25 21.35 -1.52
CA SER A 406 5.65 22.76 -1.48
C SER A 406 5.06 23.60 -2.62
N GLN A 407 4.64 22.95 -3.71
CA GLN A 407 4.07 23.63 -4.88
C GLN A 407 2.55 23.79 -4.76
N PRO A 408 1.96 24.92 -5.24
CA PRO A 408 0.51 25.06 -5.32
C PRO A 408 -0.12 23.91 -6.10
N LEU A 409 -1.24 23.37 -5.61
CA LEU A 409 -1.89 22.19 -6.17
C LEU A 409 -2.19 22.36 -7.66
N GLU A 410 -2.56 23.56 -8.12
CA GLU A 410 -2.94 23.86 -9.49
C GLU A 410 -1.77 23.76 -10.47
N THR A 411 -0.56 24.09 -10.02
CA THR A 411 0.66 24.13 -10.85
C THR A 411 1.61 22.98 -10.57
N ALA A 412 1.38 22.22 -9.49
CA ALA A 412 2.21 21.09 -9.11
C ALA A 412 2.31 20.07 -10.25
N ARG A 413 3.55 19.61 -10.52
CA ARG A 413 3.79 18.51 -11.46
C ARG A 413 3.04 17.27 -10.99
N LEU A 414 2.26 16.69 -11.90
CA LEU A 414 1.63 15.39 -11.69
C LEU A 414 2.63 14.28 -12.05
N TRP A 415 2.45 13.14 -11.38
CA TRP A 415 3.05 11.87 -11.79
C TRP A 415 2.62 11.50 -13.21
N ASP A 416 3.45 10.71 -13.89
CA ASP A 416 3.10 10.07 -15.14
C ASP A 416 2.31 8.77 -14.86
N THR A 417 1.97 7.99 -15.89
CA THR A 417 1.14 6.78 -15.75
C THR A 417 1.94 5.47 -15.82
N HIS A 418 3.27 5.56 -15.87
CA HIS A 418 4.13 4.38 -15.86
C HIS A 418 4.21 3.76 -14.46
N LYS A 419 4.72 2.52 -14.37
CA LYS A 419 4.73 1.73 -13.14
C LYS A 419 5.37 2.43 -11.94
N LEU A 420 6.57 2.99 -12.12
CA LEU A 420 7.34 3.64 -11.04
C LEU A 420 6.56 4.80 -10.38
N ASP A 421 5.82 5.55 -11.19
CA ASP A 421 5.01 6.67 -10.73
C ASP A 421 3.66 6.19 -10.17
N SER A 422 3.11 5.10 -10.71
CA SER A 422 1.88 4.48 -10.22
C SER A 422 2.07 3.81 -8.85
N ASN A 423 3.19 3.12 -8.63
CA ASN A 423 3.61 2.62 -7.32
C ASN A 423 3.76 3.77 -6.31
N THR A 424 4.28 4.93 -6.76
CA THR A 424 4.30 6.14 -5.91
C THR A 424 2.88 6.55 -5.48
N ILE A 425 1.88 6.47 -6.37
CA ILE A 425 0.47 6.74 -6.01
C ILE A 425 -0.04 5.76 -4.95
N ARG A 426 0.28 4.46 -5.07
CA ARG A 426 -0.07 3.44 -4.06
C ARG A 426 0.36 3.90 -2.67
N THR A 427 1.63 4.22 -2.50
CA THR A 427 2.20 4.62 -1.20
C THR A 427 1.63 5.95 -0.71
N VAL A 428 1.43 6.93 -1.60
CA VAL A 428 0.80 8.22 -1.25
C VAL A 428 -0.63 8.02 -0.74
N LEU A 429 -1.38 7.09 -1.33
CA LEU A 429 -2.73 6.74 -0.86
C LEU A 429 -2.70 6.06 0.51
N ILE A 430 -1.78 5.11 0.75
CA ILE A 430 -1.60 4.45 2.06
C ILE A 430 -1.27 5.50 3.14
N HIS A 431 -0.37 6.44 2.84
CA HIS A 431 0.00 7.53 3.74
C HIS A 431 -1.17 8.50 3.98
N ALA A 432 -1.93 8.86 2.95
CA ALA A 432 -3.15 9.64 3.12
C ALA A 432 -4.14 8.93 4.06
N MET A 433 -4.30 7.61 3.94
CA MET A 433 -5.18 6.83 4.82
C MET A 433 -4.68 6.75 6.27
N LEU A 434 -3.36 6.83 6.52
CA LEU A 434 -2.84 7.05 7.88
C LEU A 434 -3.34 8.37 8.47
N HIS A 435 -3.34 9.44 7.67
CA HIS A 435 -3.74 10.78 8.09
C HIS A 435 -5.26 10.99 8.17
N THR A 436 -6.06 10.24 7.41
CA THR A 436 -7.52 10.25 7.52
C THR A 436 -8.05 9.13 8.41
N ARG A 437 -7.17 8.24 8.91
CA ARG A 437 -7.55 7.02 9.62
C ARG A 437 -8.57 6.19 8.82
N ASN A 438 -8.27 6.03 7.53
CA ASN A 438 -9.11 5.41 6.49
C ASN A 438 -10.50 6.04 6.29
N THR A 439 -10.79 7.22 6.86
CA THR A 439 -12.01 7.95 6.50
C THR A 439 -11.87 8.63 5.14
N THR A 440 -12.97 8.74 4.40
CA THR A 440 -13.04 9.40 3.08
C THR A 440 -14.24 10.34 2.97
N LEU A 441 -14.22 11.23 1.98
CA LEU A 441 -15.36 12.09 1.63
C LEU A 441 -15.88 11.73 0.24
N ASP A 442 -17.19 11.64 0.10
CA ASP A 442 -17.86 11.36 -1.17
C ASP A 442 -18.99 12.38 -1.45
N PRO A 443 -18.93 13.14 -2.57
CA PRO A 443 -17.82 13.17 -3.54
C PRO A 443 -16.59 13.91 -2.98
N TRP A 444 -15.40 13.54 -3.44
CA TRP A 444 -14.20 14.35 -3.20
C TRP A 444 -14.20 15.59 -4.09
N ARG A 445 -13.60 16.68 -3.60
CA ARG A 445 -13.41 17.93 -4.34
C ARG A 445 -12.06 18.52 -3.95
N ARG A 446 -11.32 19.07 -4.92
CA ARG A 446 -9.92 19.52 -4.74
C ARG A 446 -9.73 20.65 -3.71
N ASP A 447 -10.80 21.31 -3.26
CA ASP A 447 -10.74 22.30 -2.16
C ASP A 447 -11.03 21.71 -0.77
N LEU A 448 -11.26 20.40 -0.67
CA LEU A 448 -11.47 19.72 0.60
C LEU A 448 -10.15 19.38 1.29
N LYS A 449 -10.18 19.43 2.62
CA LYS A 449 -9.16 18.87 3.49
C LYS A 449 -9.86 17.99 4.52
N LEU A 450 -9.45 16.73 4.59
CA LEU A 450 -9.96 15.75 5.55
C LEU A 450 -8.77 15.20 6.35
N GLY A 451 -8.87 15.21 7.67
CA GLY A 451 -7.88 14.58 8.53
C GLY A 451 -8.53 14.04 9.79
N ALA A 452 -7.92 13.01 10.35
CA ALA A 452 -8.38 12.39 11.58
C ALA A 452 -7.21 12.06 12.50
N ALA A 453 -7.50 12.00 13.80
CA ALA A 453 -6.56 11.60 14.82
C ALA A 453 -7.24 10.66 15.81
N PRO A 454 -6.50 9.67 16.37
CA PRO A 454 -7.01 8.88 17.47
C PRO A 454 -7.45 9.77 18.64
N LEU A 455 -8.58 9.40 19.22
CA LEU A 455 -9.11 9.93 20.47
C LEU A 455 -9.42 8.73 21.37
N ASP A 456 -9.40 8.88 22.69
CA ASP A 456 -9.79 7.79 23.60
C ASP A 456 -11.17 7.24 23.21
N GLY A 457 -11.21 5.96 22.84
CA GLY A 457 -12.43 5.28 22.40
C GLY A 457 -12.97 5.70 21.03
N GLY A 458 -12.20 6.41 20.20
CA GLY A 458 -12.69 6.89 18.91
C GLY A 458 -11.72 7.70 18.05
N LEU A 459 -12.29 8.66 17.32
CA LEU A 459 -11.58 9.57 16.43
C LEU A 459 -12.01 11.02 16.64
N ALA A 460 -11.06 11.94 16.52
CA ALA A 460 -11.33 13.33 16.18
C ALA A 460 -11.18 13.50 14.66
N VAL A 461 -12.17 14.11 14.00
CA VAL A 461 -12.20 14.32 12.55
C VAL A 461 -12.34 15.81 12.25
N VAL A 462 -11.56 16.30 11.30
CA VAL A 462 -11.62 17.69 10.83
C VAL A 462 -11.80 17.72 9.33
N ILE A 463 -12.84 18.43 8.89
CA ILE A 463 -13.13 18.68 7.48
C ILE A 463 -13.10 20.17 7.22
N GLN A 464 -12.38 20.60 6.20
CA GLN A 464 -12.33 22.00 5.76
C GLN A 464 -12.61 22.08 4.27
N ALA A 465 -13.23 23.18 3.84
CA ALA A 465 -13.52 23.45 2.43
C ALA A 465 -13.40 24.95 2.13
N SER A 466 -12.86 25.32 0.97
CA SER A 466 -12.83 26.73 0.55
C SER A 466 -14.18 27.19 -0.01
N ARG A 467 -15.02 26.26 -0.46
CA ARG A 467 -16.41 26.49 -0.86
C ARG A 467 -17.34 25.62 -0.03
N SER A 468 -18.60 26.02 0.13
CA SER A 468 -19.58 25.19 0.83
C SER A 468 -19.65 23.79 0.21
N TYR A 469 -19.81 22.79 1.07
CA TYR A 469 -19.81 21.38 0.72
C TYR A 469 -20.95 20.65 1.41
N ARG A 470 -21.57 19.73 0.67
CA ARG A 470 -22.54 18.75 1.17
C ARG A 470 -22.15 17.41 0.57
N GLY A 471 -21.96 16.41 1.42
CA GLY A 471 -21.56 15.08 1.00
C GLY A 471 -21.60 14.11 2.17
N LYS A 472 -20.82 13.03 2.07
CA LYS A 472 -20.76 11.99 3.08
C LYS A 472 -19.35 11.81 3.61
N LEU A 473 -19.21 11.68 4.93
CA LEU A 473 -18.01 11.17 5.59
C LEU A 473 -18.17 9.66 5.78
N VAL A 474 -17.30 8.89 5.12
CA VAL A 474 -17.36 7.43 5.08
C VAL A 474 -16.25 6.85 5.97
N PHE A 475 -16.60 5.90 6.83
CA PHE A 475 -15.66 5.19 7.68
C PHE A 475 -15.31 3.81 7.10
N ASP A 476 -14.06 3.40 7.29
CA ASP A 476 -13.62 2.06 6.93
C ASP A 476 -14.18 1.02 7.92
N ILE A 477 -14.15 -0.23 7.50
CA ILE A 477 -14.65 -1.40 8.23
C ILE A 477 -13.51 -2.40 8.42
N PRO A 478 -13.64 -3.41 9.30
CA PRO A 478 -12.62 -4.46 9.43
C PRO A 478 -12.61 -5.36 8.17
N ARG A 479 -12.01 -4.87 7.08
CA ARG A 479 -11.91 -5.51 5.77
C ARG A 479 -11.21 -6.86 5.85
N HIS A 480 -10.18 -7.01 6.68
CA HIS A 480 -9.53 -8.28 6.95
C HIS A 480 -10.54 -9.35 7.35
N ARG A 481 -11.52 -9.01 8.19
CA ARG A 481 -12.54 -9.94 8.68
C ARG A 481 -13.68 -10.11 7.69
N LEU A 482 -14.16 -9.01 7.12
CA LEU A 482 -15.40 -8.99 6.34
C LEU A 482 -15.18 -9.32 4.86
N TYR A 483 -14.08 -8.84 4.28
CA TYR A 483 -13.75 -9.07 2.89
C TYR A 483 -12.86 -10.30 2.74
N LEU A 484 -11.82 -10.42 3.57
CA LEU A 484 -10.86 -11.52 3.44
C LEU A 484 -11.24 -12.77 4.25
N GLY A 485 -12.03 -12.63 5.31
CA GLY A 485 -12.36 -13.76 6.20
C GLY A 485 -11.23 -14.13 7.15
N PHE A 486 -10.24 -13.27 7.35
CA PHE A 486 -9.20 -13.47 8.35
C PHE A 486 -9.76 -13.30 9.78
N THR A 487 -9.24 -14.11 10.70
CA THR A 487 -9.59 -14.04 12.13
C THR A 487 -8.84 -12.94 12.89
N LYS A 488 -7.73 -12.48 12.34
CA LYS A 488 -6.94 -11.35 12.83
C LYS A 488 -6.53 -10.51 11.63
N ASP A 489 -6.27 -9.22 11.83
CA ASP A 489 -5.61 -8.43 10.81
C ASP A 489 -4.13 -8.84 10.73
N TRP A 490 -3.81 -9.83 9.89
CA TRP A 490 -2.45 -10.32 9.69
C TRP A 490 -1.62 -9.33 8.84
N PRO A 491 -0.38 -8.96 9.25
CA PRO A 491 0.49 -8.15 8.42
C PRO A 491 0.77 -8.82 7.08
N ARG A 492 0.73 -8.06 5.99
CA ARG A 492 0.83 -8.61 4.63
C ARG A 492 1.15 -7.49 3.63
N MET A 493 1.79 -7.84 2.53
CA MET A 493 2.02 -6.91 1.42
C MET A 493 0.71 -6.63 0.65
N ASN A 494 0.69 -5.57 -0.14
CA ASN A 494 -0.43 -5.16 -1.00
C ASN A 494 -1.74 -4.93 -0.23
N THR A 495 -1.64 -4.38 0.99
CA THR A 495 -2.78 -4.01 1.81
C THR A 495 -2.86 -2.50 1.99
N VAL A 496 -4.05 -1.97 2.19
CA VAL A 496 -4.22 -0.66 2.81
C VAL A 496 -4.43 -0.92 4.30
N PRO A 497 -3.48 -0.58 5.20
CA PRO A 497 -3.62 -0.85 6.61
C PRO A 497 -4.91 -0.26 7.18
N GLU A 498 -5.54 -1.00 8.08
CA GLU A 498 -6.73 -0.57 8.83
C GLU A 498 -6.27 0.24 10.04
N TRP A 499 -6.32 1.57 9.95
CA TRP A 499 -5.93 2.48 11.03
C TRP A 499 -7.06 2.78 12.02
N PHE A 500 -8.29 2.82 11.53
CA PHE A 500 -9.49 2.89 12.34
C PHE A 500 -10.66 2.29 11.56
N THR A 501 -11.45 1.46 12.22
CA THR A 501 -12.60 0.81 11.61
C THR A 501 -13.82 0.93 12.53
N VAL A 502 -15.00 1.00 11.91
CA VAL A 502 -16.27 0.87 12.60
C VAL A 502 -16.82 -0.53 12.41
N GLU A 503 -17.55 -1.04 13.40
CA GLU A 503 -18.27 -2.31 13.24
C GLU A 503 -19.50 -2.08 12.36
N PRO A 504 -19.62 -2.70 11.17
CA PRO A 504 -20.69 -2.41 10.21
C PRO A 504 -22.00 -3.14 10.56
N ASP A 505 -22.30 -3.22 11.85
CA ASP A 505 -23.55 -3.72 12.41
C ASP A 505 -24.29 -2.57 13.15
N ASP A 506 -25.19 -2.93 14.05
CA ASP A 506 -25.97 -1.96 14.83
C ASP A 506 -25.23 -1.47 16.08
N THR A 507 -23.91 -1.69 16.17
CA THR A 507 -23.05 -1.08 17.18
C THR A 507 -23.20 0.44 17.12
N MET A 508 -23.59 1.03 18.24
CA MET A 508 -23.84 2.46 18.34
C MET A 508 -22.54 3.24 18.56
N TYR A 509 -22.46 4.39 17.90
CA TYR A 509 -21.41 5.40 18.04
C TYR A 509 -22.03 6.74 18.39
N VAL A 510 -21.34 7.52 19.22
CA VAL A 510 -21.69 8.91 19.53
C VAL A 510 -20.92 9.80 18.56
N VAL A 511 -21.64 10.67 17.86
CA VAL A 511 -21.06 11.68 16.98
C VAL A 511 -21.33 13.05 17.59
N GLN A 512 -20.29 13.77 17.95
CA GLN A 512 -20.41 15.13 18.47
C GLN A 512 -19.88 16.11 17.43
N ASP A 513 -20.74 17.01 16.98
CA ASP A 513 -20.35 18.17 16.19
C ASP A 513 -19.97 19.30 17.15
N LEU A 514 -18.67 19.55 17.24
CA LEU A 514 -18.11 20.58 18.11
C LEU A 514 -18.30 21.99 17.52
N THR A 515 -18.54 22.10 16.21
CA THR A 515 -18.80 23.36 15.52
C THR A 515 -20.24 23.84 15.75
N ALA A 516 -21.21 22.91 15.71
CA ALA A 516 -22.62 23.17 15.97
C ALA A 516 -23.05 22.93 17.42
N GLN A 517 -22.17 22.37 18.26
CA GLN A 517 -22.46 21.93 19.63
C GLN A 517 -23.63 20.95 19.71
N THR A 518 -23.71 20.02 18.76
CA THR A 518 -24.75 18.99 18.73
C THR A 518 -24.16 17.61 19.00
N VAL A 519 -24.98 16.72 19.55
CA VAL A 519 -24.63 15.33 19.80
C VAL A 519 -25.68 14.45 19.16
N GLY A 520 -25.24 13.53 18.31
CA GLY A 520 -26.05 12.51 17.67
C GLY A 520 -25.56 11.12 18.00
N LYS A 521 -26.37 10.12 17.64
CA LYS A 521 -25.97 8.72 17.64
C LYS A 521 -26.23 8.13 16.27
N CYS A 522 -25.34 7.24 15.84
CA CYS A 522 -25.50 6.48 14.60
C CYS A 522 -24.93 5.07 14.80
N THR A 523 -25.34 4.13 13.95
CA THR A 523 -24.74 2.80 13.93
C THR A 523 -23.46 2.81 13.11
N GLY A 524 -22.57 1.83 13.34
CA GLY A 524 -21.39 1.69 12.48
C GLY A 524 -21.75 1.36 11.03
N ARG A 525 -22.89 0.67 10.78
CA ARG A 525 -23.48 0.58 9.43
C ARG A 525 -23.72 1.95 8.80
N GLN A 526 -24.35 2.88 9.52
CA GLN A 526 -24.60 4.24 9.01
C GLN A 526 -23.31 5.02 8.77
N LEU A 527 -22.28 4.84 9.62
CA LEU A 527 -20.96 5.45 9.41
C LEU A 527 -20.26 4.91 8.16
N HIS A 528 -20.41 3.61 7.86
CA HIS A 528 -19.87 3.01 6.65
C HIS A 528 -20.66 3.35 5.37
N GLU A 529 -22.00 3.45 5.45
CA GLU A 529 -22.84 3.95 4.34
C GLU A 529 -22.62 5.45 4.06
N GLY A 530 -22.08 6.15 5.06
CA GLY A 530 -21.62 7.52 5.00
C GLY A 530 -22.49 8.48 5.82
N LEU A 531 -21.87 9.10 6.82
CA LEU A 531 -22.46 10.15 7.64
C LEU A 531 -22.66 11.41 6.79
N PRO A 532 -23.88 11.94 6.62
CA PRO A 532 -24.10 13.20 5.93
C PRO A 532 -23.39 14.36 6.65
N VAL A 533 -22.62 15.14 5.91
CA VAL A 533 -21.88 16.29 6.45
C VAL A 533 -22.13 17.54 5.59
N GLU A 534 -22.23 18.67 6.27
CA GLU A 534 -22.29 20.00 5.66
C GLU A 534 -21.14 20.84 6.19
N VAL A 535 -20.36 21.43 5.28
CA VAL A 535 -19.20 22.26 5.62
C VAL A 535 -19.39 23.63 5.00
N GLN A 536 -19.34 24.67 5.82
CA GLN A 536 -19.40 26.05 5.36
C GLN A 536 -18.02 26.49 4.83
N ALA A 537 -18.03 27.30 3.78
CA ALA A 537 -16.79 27.86 3.22
C ALA A 537 -15.94 28.55 4.30
N GLY A 538 -14.68 28.15 4.43
CA GLY A 538 -13.74 28.74 5.37
C GLY A 538 -13.97 28.41 6.86
N ARG A 539 -15.01 27.64 7.21
CA ARG A 539 -15.29 27.22 8.59
C ARG A 539 -15.13 25.70 8.73
N PRO A 540 -14.08 25.22 9.44
CA PRO A 540 -13.90 23.80 9.68
C PRO A 540 -15.08 23.15 10.39
N LEU A 541 -15.49 21.98 9.91
CA LEU A 541 -16.33 21.04 10.65
C LEU A 541 -15.42 20.18 11.53
N ARG A 542 -15.67 20.19 12.84
CA ARG A 542 -14.91 19.42 13.83
C ARG A 542 -15.84 18.42 14.49
N LEU A 543 -15.56 17.13 14.28
CA LEU A 543 -16.34 16.04 14.83
C LEU A 543 -15.50 15.22 15.81
N THR A 544 -16.14 14.65 16.82
CA THR A 544 -15.64 13.44 17.48
C THR A 544 -16.60 12.29 17.22
N VAL A 545 -16.05 11.10 17.01
CA VAL A 545 -16.81 9.87 16.82
C VAL A 545 -16.25 8.84 17.79
N THR A 546 -17.01 8.50 18.81
CA THR A 546 -16.58 7.59 19.88
C THR A 546 -17.55 6.43 20.05
N ARG A 547 -17.01 5.30 20.50
CA ARG A 547 -17.85 4.22 21.02
C ARG A 547 -18.31 4.60 22.44
N PRO A 548 -19.61 4.44 22.78
CA PRO A 548 -20.16 4.77 24.10
C PRO A 548 -19.49 4.05 25.27
#